data_AF-A0A974B1T8-F1
#
_entry.id   AF-A0A974B1T8-F1
#
_cell.length_a   1.000
_cell.length_b   1.000
_cell.length_c   1.000
_cell.angle_alpha   90.00
_cell.angle_beta   90.00
_cell.angle_gamma   90.00
#
_symmetry.space_group_name_H-M   'P 1'
#
loop_
_entity.id
_entity.type
_entity.pdbx_description
1 polymer ?
#
loop_
_entity_poly.entity_id
_entity_poly.type
_entity_poly.pdbx_seq_one_letter_code
_entity_poly.pdbx_strand_id
1 'polypeptide(L)'
;MITREQIPQVLDHPVYDAEGHKVGNAKDVFVDDATGQPDWVSVQTGLFGTSESFVPIRDATMVEDHLEVPYPKNKIKEAPDVDVDARGHLSRQEEERLYRHYSIG
;
A
#
# COMPACT_ATOMS: atom_id res chain seq x y z
N MET A 1 -3.09 -0.60 -12.90
CA MET A 1 -2.91 0.78 -12.41
C MET A 1 -4.22 1.25 -11.79
N ILE A 2 -4.18 1.55 -10.51
CA ILE A 2 -5.32 2.10 -9.75
C ILE A 2 -5.44 3.60 -10.04
N THR A 3 -6.65 4.05 -10.36
CA THR A 3 -6.95 5.48 -10.58
C THR A 3 -7.49 6.12 -9.30
N ARG A 4 -7.50 7.45 -9.25
CA ARG A 4 -8.02 8.19 -8.08
C ARG A 4 -9.49 7.91 -7.83
N GLU A 5 -10.26 7.71 -8.91
CA GLU A 5 -11.67 7.38 -8.89
C GLU A 5 -11.95 5.99 -8.29
N GLN A 6 -10.95 5.09 -8.32
CA GLN A 6 -11.05 3.74 -7.78
C GLN A 6 -10.64 3.65 -6.30
N ILE A 7 -10.08 4.70 -5.69
CA ILE A 7 -9.68 4.70 -4.27
C ILE A 7 -10.81 4.21 -3.34
N PRO A 8 -12.08 4.65 -3.49
CA PRO A 8 -13.15 4.16 -2.63
C PRO A 8 -13.41 2.65 -2.72
N GLN A 9 -13.02 2.02 -3.83
CA GLN A 9 -13.11 0.57 -4.05
C GLN A 9 -11.90 -0.18 -3.48
N VAL A 10 -10.81 0.54 -3.15
CA VAL A 10 -9.62 -0.01 -2.49
C VAL A 10 -9.83 -0.05 -0.99
N LEU A 11 -10.30 1.05 -0.40
CA LEU A 11 -10.42 1.19 1.06
C LEU A 11 -11.31 0.10 1.66
N ASP A 12 -10.89 -0.43 2.81
CA ASP A 12 -11.54 -1.52 3.55
C ASP A 12 -11.65 -2.87 2.81
N HIS A 13 -11.12 -2.97 1.58
CA HIS A 13 -11.13 -4.21 0.81
C HIS A 13 -9.86 -5.05 1.04
N PRO A 14 -9.91 -6.37 0.82
CA PRO A 14 -8.75 -7.24 0.91
C PRO A 14 -7.62 -6.83 -0.04
N VAL A 15 -6.39 -7.06 0.41
CA VAL A 15 -5.18 -6.98 -0.42
C VAL A 15 -4.57 -8.37 -0.53
N TYR A 16 -4.28 -8.79 -1.76
CA TYR A 16 -3.69 -10.07 -2.13
C TYR A 16 -2.31 -9.86 -2.74
N ASP A 17 -1.37 -10.74 -2.41
CA ASP A 17 -0.02 -10.74 -2.96
C ASP A 17 0.04 -11.34 -4.38
N ALA A 18 1.23 -11.30 -4.98
CA ALA A 18 1.47 -11.82 -6.32
C ALA A 18 1.21 -13.34 -6.49
N GLU A 19 1.03 -14.08 -5.40
CA GLU A 19 0.76 -15.52 -5.38
C GLU A 19 -0.70 -15.85 -5.02
N GLY A 20 -1.55 -14.82 -4.84
CA GLY A 20 -2.95 -14.99 -4.47
C GLY A 20 -3.16 -15.25 -2.97
N HIS A 21 -2.18 -14.94 -2.12
CA HIS A 21 -2.35 -15.01 -0.68
C HIS A 21 -2.86 -13.69 -0.12
N LYS A 22 -3.93 -13.74 0.68
CA LYS A 22 -4.42 -12.57 1.41
C LYS A 22 -3.33 -12.04 2.35
N VAL A 23 -2.99 -10.77 2.19
CA VAL A 23 -2.02 -10.03 3.01
C VAL A 23 -2.70 -9.38 4.20
N GLY A 24 -3.83 -8.70 3.95
CA GLY A 24 -4.55 -7.88 4.91
C GLY A 24 -5.74 -7.17 4.25
N ASN A 25 -6.20 -6.09 4.86
CA ASN A 25 -7.16 -5.15 4.25
C ASN A 25 -6.47 -3.80 4.06
N ALA A 26 -6.81 -3.10 2.97
CA ALA A 26 -6.35 -1.74 2.71
C ALA A 26 -7.02 -0.77 3.69
N LYS A 27 -6.24 0.13 4.27
CA LYS A 27 -6.70 1.11 5.26
C LYS A 27 -6.71 2.51 4.70
N ASP A 28 -5.57 2.97 4.16
CA ASP A 28 -5.43 4.31 3.57
C ASP A 28 -4.73 4.22 2.21
N VAL A 29 -5.00 5.19 1.34
CA VAL A 29 -4.31 5.39 0.06
C VAL A 29 -3.63 6.74 0.06
N PHE A 30 -2.33 6.73 -0.21
CA PHE A 30 -1.49 7.93 -0.28
C PHE A 30 -1.22 8.26 -1.75
N VAL A 31 -1.36 9.53 -2.07
CA VAL A 31 -1.18 10.05 -3.42
C VAL A 31 0.10 10.88 -3.49
N ASP A 32 0.75 10.86 -4.64
CA ASP A 32 1.87 11.75 -4.92
C ASP A 32 1.38 13.19 -5.04
N ASP A 33 2.02 14.11 -4.31
CA ASP A 33 1.60 15.52 -4.22
C ASP A 33 1.73 16.27 -5.56
N ALA A 34 2.59 15.81 -6.48
CA ALA A 34 2.84 16.48 -7.76
C ALA A 34 1.85 16.05 -8.85
N THR A 35 1.48 14.77 -8.88
CA THR A 35 0.67 14.13 -9.92
C THR A 35 -0.75 13.83 -9.46
N GLY A 36 -0.98 13.75 -8.16
CA GLY A 36 -2.24 13.32 -7.55
C GLY A 36 -2.57 11.85 -7.80
N GLN A 37 -1.62 11.05 -8.30
CA GLN A 37 -1.81 9.63 -8.56
C GLN A 37 -1.59 8.80 -7.30
N PRO A 38 -2.34 7.70 -7.10
CA PRO A 38 -2.11 6.77 -6.00
C PRO A 38 -0.72 6.12 -6.12
N ASP A 39 0.12 6.28 -5.10
CA ASP A 39 1.48 5.72 -5.07
C ASP A 39 1.62 4.63 -4.02
N TRP A 40 0.95 4.78 -2.87
CA TRP A 40 0.99 3.81 -1.78
C TRP A 40 -0.40 3.45 -1.27
N VAL A 41 -0.56 2.21 -0.81
CA VAL A 41 -1.64 1.78 0.07
C VAL A 41 -1.03 1.31 1.38
N SER A 42 -1.69 1.61 2.49
CA SER A 42 -1.36 0.98 3.77
C SER A 42 -2.26 -0.22 4.01
N VAL A 43 -1.66 -1.31 4.48
CA VAL A 43 -2.31 -2.62 4.63
C VAL A 43 -2.20 -3.07 6.07
N GLN A 44 -3.33 -3.45 6.67
CA GLN A 44 -3.36 -4.03 8.01
C GLN A 44 -2.88 -5.50 7.94
N THR A 45 -1.63 -5.76 8.33
CA THR A 45 -0.96 -7.07 8.15
C THR A 45 -0.89 -7.94 9.42
N GLY A 46 -1.20 -7.36 10.58
CA GLY A 46 -1.13 -8.01 11.90
C GLY A 46 -2.43 -8.68 12.37
N LEU A 47 -2.30 -9.62 13.31
CA LEU A 47 -3.46 -10.14 14.06
C LEU A 47 -4.07 -8.98 14.84
N PHE A 48 -5.39 -8.76 14.73
CA PHE A 48 -6.09 -7.60 15.30
C PHE A 48 -5.76 -6.24 14.67
N GLY A 49 -5.07 -6.19 13.52
CA GLY A 49 -4.79 -4.93 12.82
C GLY A 49 -3.79 -4.02 13.52
N THR A 50 -2.95 -4.56 14.41
CA THR A 50 -1.96 -3.77 15.18
C THR A 50 -0.73 -3.35 14.37
N SER A 51 -0.56 -3.92 13.18
CA SER A 51 0.59 -3.67 12.31
C SER A 51 0.08 -3.24 10.94
N GLU A 52 0.74 -2.24 10.40
CA GLU A 52 0.40 -1.60 9.14
C GLU A 52 1.65 -1.57 8.25
N SER A 53 1.52 -2.06 7.02
CA SER A 53 2.63 -2.13 6.06
C SER A 53 2.27 -1.33 4.83
N PHE A 54 3.21 -0.52 4.33
CA PHE A 54 3.01 0.29 3.13
C PHE A 54 3.42 -0.50 1.89
N VAL A 55 2.58 -0.46 0.87
CA VAL A 55 2.75 -1.22 -0.38
C VAL A 55 2.62 -0.29 -1.57
N PRO A 56 3.55 -0.33 -2.55
CA PRO A 56 3.42 0.42 -3.79
C PRO A 56 2.22 -0.10 -4.60
N ILE A 57 1.41 0.81 -5.16
CA ILE A 57 0.16 0.43 -5.86
C ILE A 57 0.10 0.85 -7.34
N ARG A 58 1.18 1.42 -7.87
CA ARG A 58 1.24 1.84 -9.29
C ARG A 58 0.95 0.68 -10.25
N ASP A 59 1.52 -0.48 -9.95
CA ASP A 59 1.35 -1.72 -10.70
C ASP A 59 0.30 -2.68 -10.09
N ALA A 60 -0.49 -2.19 -9.13
CA ALA A 60 -1.58 -2.95 -8.55
C ALA A 60 -2.81 -2.98 -9.48
N THR A 61 -3.63 -4.01 -9.30
CA THR A 61 -4.84 -4.25 -10.08
C THR A 61 -6.03 -4.46 -9.15
N MET A 62 -7.15 -3.80 -9.47
CA MET A 62 -8.42 -4.06 -8.81
C MET A 62 -9.09 -5.26 -9.49
N VAL A 63 -9.37 -6.31 -8.73
CA VAL A 63 -10.04 -7.53 -9.19
C VAL A 63 -11.33 -7.68 -8.40
N GLU A 64 -12.46 -7.37 -9.04
CA GLU A 64 -13.81 -7.41 -8.46
C GLU A 64 -13.92 -6.70 -7.09
N ASP A 65 -13.64 -7.42 -6.00
CA ASP A 65 -13.78 -7.01 -4.60
C ASP A 65 -12.45 -6.93 -3.83
N HIS A 66 -11.30 -6.97 -4.49
CA HIS A 66 -10.00 -6.89 -3.83
C HIS A 66 -8.89 -6.26 -4.69
N LEU A 67 -7.83 -5.84 -4.02
CA LEU A 67 -6.62 -5.33 -4.64
C LEU A 67 -5.57 -6.44 -4.74
N GLU A 68 -5.00 -6.64 -5.93
CA GLU A 68 -3.81 -7.49 -6.13
C GLU A 68 -2.57 -6.60 -6.32
N VAL A 69 -1.50 -6.91 -5.59
CA VAL A 69 -0.22 -6.19 -5.65
C VAL A 69 0.91 -7.10 -6.13
N PRO A 70 1.89 -6.60 -6.91
CA PRO A 70 2.93 -7.42 -7.53
C PRO A 70 4.10 -7.72 -6.58
N TYR A 71 3.84 -7.87 -5.28
CA TYR A 71 4.86 -8.16 -4.28
C TYR A 71 4.43 -9.35 -3.43
N PRO A 72 5.35 -10.26 -3.07
CA PRO A 72 5.01 -11.39 -2.21
C PRO A 72 4.75 -10.92 -0.77
N LYS A 73 3.87 -11.64 -0.06
CA LYS A 73 3.42 -11.26 1.30
C LYS A 73 4.55 -11.06 2.31
N ASN A 74 5.64 -11.83 2.23
CA ASN A 74 6.80 -11.66 3.11
C ASN A 74 7.47 -10.30 2.90
N LYS A 75 7.69 -9.89 1.63
CA LYS A 75 8.28 -8.59 1.32
C LYS A 75 7.42 -7.44 1.83
N ILE A 76 6.10 -7.58 1.76
CA ILE A 76 5.17 -6.59 2.32
C ILE A 76 5.30 -6.49 3.84
N LYS A 77 5.33 -7.64 4.54
CA LYS A 77 5.44 -7.68 6.00
C LYS A 77 6.79 -7.20 6.54
N GLU A 78 7.83 -7.26 5.73
CA GLU A 78 9.17 -6.77 6.06
C GLU A 78 9.37 -5.29 5.71
N ALA A 79 8.34 -4.61 5.19
CA ALA A 79 8.41 -3.19 4.91
C ALA A 79 8.75 -2.39 6.17
N PRO A 80 9.60 -1.34 6.06
CA PRO A 80 9.90 -0.44 7.17
C PRO A 80 8.63 0.11 7.83
N ASP A 81 8.61 0.15 9.16
CA ASP A 81 7.59 0.89 9.90
C ASP A 81 7.74 2.38 9.61
N VAL A 82 6.70 3.00 9.06
CA VAL A 82 6.70 4.42 8.71
C VAL A 82 5.78 5.22 9.62
N ASP A 83 6.28 6.35 10.11
CA ASP A 83 5.47 7.31 10.85
C ASP A 83 4.85 8.30 9.87
N VAL A 84 3.53 8.26 9.76
CA VAL A 84 2.75 9.26 9.04
C VAL A 84 2.64 10.50 9.92
N ASP A 85 2.84 11.69 9.35
CA ASP A 85 2.79 12.91 10.13
C ASP A 85 1.37 13.26 10.62
N ALA A 86 1.25 14.29 11.47
CA ALA A 86 -0.04 14.71 12.03
C ALA A 86 -1.09 15.16 11.00
N ARG A 87 -0.68 15.36 9.73
CA ARG A 87 -1.55 15.73 8.62
C ARG A 87 -1.88 14.55 7.72
N GLY A 88 -1.39 13.35 8.01
CA GLY A 88 -1.61 12.17 7.18
C GLY A 88 -0.62 12.03 6.02
N HIS A 89 0.48 12.78 6.00
CA HIS A 89 1.46 12.70 4.91
C HIS A 89 2.59 11.73 5.22
N LEU A 90 2.96 10.96 4.20
CA LEU A 90 4.18 10.19 4.19
C LEU A 90 5.34 11.14 3.84
N SER A 91 6.32 11.29 4.73
CA SER A 91 7.43 12.21 4.46
C SER A 91 8.32 11.68 3.35
N ARG A 92 9.03 12.56 2.63
CA ARG A 92 10.00 12.16 1.60
C ARG A 92 11.04 11.15 2.10
N GLN A 93 11.48 11.28 3.35
CA GLN A 93 12.45 10.35 3.94
C GLN A 93 11.84 8.96 4.12
N GLU A 94 10.58 8.90 4.52
CA GLU A 94 9.82 7.66 4.68
C GLU A 94 9.55 6.98 3.32
N GLU A 95 9.11 7.75 2.33
CA GLU A 95 8.98 7.29 0.95
C GLU A 95 10.29 6.70 0.42
N GLU A 96 11.42 7.37 0.64
CA GLU A 96 12.71 6.89 0.17
C GLU A 96 13.11 5.55 0.83
N ARG A 97 12.80 5.35 2.12
CA ARG A 97 13.02 4.06 2.79
C ARG A 97 12.16 2.97 2.18
N LEU A 98 10.89 3.25 1.91
CA LEU A 98 9.97 2.31 1.28
C LEU A 98 10.39 2.00 -0.16
N TYR A 99 10.74 3.00 -0.98
CA TYR A 99 11.22 2.79 -2.34
C TYR A 99 12.49 1.92 -2.38
N ARG A 100 13.46 2.18 -1.48
CA ARG A 100 14.64 1.32 -1.36
C ARG A 100 14.28 -0.12 -1.00
N HIS A 101 13.34 -0.32 -0.06
CA HIS A 101 12.87 -1.66 0.32
C HIS A 101 12.26 -2.42 -0.86
N TYR A 102 11.37 -1.76 -1.61
CA TYR A 102 10.73 -2.35 -2.79
C TYR A 102 11.62 -2.38 -4.04
N SER A 103 12.82 -1.80 -3.97
CA SER A 103 13.78 -1.71 -5.08
C SER A 103 13.20 -0.99 -6.29
N ILE A 104 12.36 0.02 -6.03
CA ILE A 104 11.77 0.90 -7.03
C ILE A 104 12.65 2.16 -7.11
N GLY A 105 12.92 2.62 -8.33
CA GLY A 105 13.73 3.81 -8.61
C GLY A 105 13.27 4.53 -9.87
#